data_AF-T1A4K2-F1
#
_entry.id   AF-T1A4K2-F1
#
_cell.length_a   1.000
_cell.length_b   1.000
_cell.length_c   1.000
_cell.angle_alpha   90.00
_cell.angle_beta   90.00
_cell.angle_gamma   90.00
#
_symmetry.space_group_name_H-M   'P 1'
#
loop_
_entity.id
_entity.type
_entity.pdbx_description
1 polymer ?
#
loop_
_entity_poly.entity_id
_entity_poly.type
_entity_poly.pdbx_seq_one_letter_code
_entity_poly.pdbx_strand_id
1 'polypeptide(L)'
;MAEAEADLAAKRTSLQSQLLDERAALAAARAAYASAKIKVDADATVAAKGIIPMVQYKQSLIALKQLGYREQIEQQRVAVFGGNIRAQLAAVQAALQQQRSNLALRQRQVAALTVRAGLAGVVQEIPVQEGQQVAAGANLARV
;
A
#
# COMPACT_ATOMS: atom_id res chain seq x y z
N MET A 1 -1.73 19.42 0.18
CA MET A 1 -0.88 18.70 -0.81
C MET A 1 0.31 18.06 -0.08
N ALA A 2 1.14 18.84 0.63
CA ALA A 2 2.23 18.29 1.44
C ALA A 2 1.76 17.26 2.49
N GLU A 3 0.62 17.51 3.15
CA GLU A 3 0.05 16.59 4.15
C GLU A 3 -0.34 15.22 3.54
N ALA A 4 -1.09 15.21 2.43
CA ALA A 4 -1.49 13.97 1.76
C ALA A 4 -0.31 13.16 1.17
N GLU A 5 0.77 13.85 0.76
CA GLU A 5 2.00 13.20 0.33
C GLU A 5 2.78 12.60 1.52
N ALA A 6 2.82 13.33 2.65
CA ALA A 6 3.42 12.84 3.89
C ALA A 6 2.66 11.61 4.43
N ASP A 7 1.33 11.61 4.38
CA ASP A 7 0.48 10.48 4.78
C ASP A 7 0.76 9.24 3.93
N LEU A 8 0.92 9.41 2.61
CA LEU A 8 1.26 8.30 1.71
C LEU A 8 2.65 7.73 2.03
N ALA A 9 3.64 8.59 2.30
CA ALA A 9 4.99 8.16 2.69
C ALA A 9 4.99 7.44 4.05
N ALA A 10 4.25 7.95 5.03
CA ALA A 10 4.08 7.33 6.33
C ALA A 10 3.40 5.96 6.22
N LYS A 11 2.32 5.88 5.43
CA LYS A 11 1.60 4.62 5.19
C LYS A 11 2.49 3.59 4.50
N ARG A 12 3.27 4.00 3.51
CA ARG A 12 4.24 3.13 2.83
C ARG A 12 5.28 2.57 3.79
N THR A 13 5.85 3.44 4.64
CA THR A 13 6.85 3.04 5.63
C THR A 13 6.26 2.05 6.64
N SER A 14 5.06 2.34 7.16
CA SER A 14 4.34 1.45 8.08
C SER A 14 4.09 0.07 7.48
N LEU A 15 3.63 0.00 6.23
CA LEU A 15 3.40 -1.27 5.51
C LEU A 15 4.71 -2.03 5.24
N GLN A 16 5.82 -1.33 4.99
CA GLN A 16 7.13 -1.96 4.84
C GLN A 16 7.64 -2.56 6.15
N SER A 17 7.48 -1.86 7.28
CA SER A 17 7.82 -2.42 8.60
C SER A 17 7.03 -3.68 8.90
N GLN A 18 5.71 -3.65 8.68
CA GLN A 18 4.87 -4.84 8.86
C GLN A 18 5.30 -6.01 7.96
N LEU A 19 5.73 -5.75 6.71
CA LEU A 19 6.25 -6.80 5.83
C LEU A 19 7.54 -7.43 6.36
N LEU A 20 8.42 -6.62 6.98
CA LEU A 20 9.64 -7.12 7.60
C LEU A 20 9.32 -7.99 8.81
N ASP A 21 8.33 -7.62 9.62
CA ASP A 21 7.86 -8.42 10.75
C ASP A 21 7.31 -9.78 10.30
N GLU A 22 6.49 -9.80 9.24
CA GLU A 22 5.97 -11.05 8.65
C GLU A 22 7.11 -11.93 8.10
N ARG A 23 8.13 -11.33 7.49
CA ARG A 23 9.32 -12.06 7.02
C ARG A 23 10.15 -12.62 8.18
N ALA A 24 10.26 -11.87 9.28
CA ALA A 24 10.94 -12.34 10.49
C ALA A 24 10.21 -13.55 11.09
N ALA A 25 8.88 -13.50 11.15
CA ALA A 25 8.06 -14.63 11.59
C ALA A 25 8.25 -15.88 10.71
N LEU A 26 8.25 -15.71 9.38
CA LEU A 26 8.56 -16.80 8.44
C LEU A 26 9.98 -17.36 8.65
N ALA A 27 10.98 -16.50 8.85
CA ALA A 27 12.35 -16.93 9.10
C ALA A 27 12.46 -17.75 10.40
N ALA A 28 11.77 -17.32 11.46
CA ALA A 28 11.71 -18.06 12.71
C ALA A 28 11.02 -19.43 12.54
N ALA A 29 9.91 -19.50 11.78
CA ALA A 29 9.22 -20.75 11.47
C ALA A 29 10.11 -21.71 10.67
N ARG A 30 10.85 -21.20 9.68
CA ARG A 30 11.86 -21.96 8.91
C ARG A 30 12.95 -22.53 9.77
N ALA A 31 13.52 -21.72 10.67
CA ALA A 31 14.56 -22.17 11.58
C ALA A 31 14.06 -23.28 12.51
N ALA A 32 12.84 -23.14 13.04
CA ALA A 32 12.21 -24.16 13.87
C ALA A 32 11.97 -25.47 13.09
N TYR A 33 11.46 -25.39 11.86
CA TYR A 33 11.27 -26.55 10.99
C TYR A 33 12.59 -27.26 10.67
N ALA A 34 13.62 -26.50 10.28
CA ALA A 34 14.95 -27.05 9.96
C ALA A 34 15.57 -27.76 11.18
N SER A 35 15.47 -27.16 12.36
CA SER A 35 15.95 -27.77 13.62
C SER A 35 15.20 -29.06 13.94
N ALA A 36 13.87 -29.05 13.82
CA ALA A 36 13.06 -30.25 14.02
C ALA A 36 13.39 -31.36 13.02
N LYS A 37 13.72 -31.01 11.76
CA LYS A 37 14.12 -31.98 10.74
C LYS A 37 15.40 -32.70 11.12
N ILE A 38 16.43 -31.96 11.53
CA ILE A 38 17.69 -32.51 12.02
C ILE A 38 17.44 -33.45 13.22
N LYS A 39 16.55 -33.05 14.13
CA LYS A 39 16.19 -33.87 15.29
C LYS A 39 15.53 -35.18 14.87
N VAL A 40 14.57 -35.14 13.93
CA VAL A 40 13.91 -36.35 13.41
C VAL A 40 14.91 -37.29 12.72
N ASP A 41 15.85 -36.75 11.95
CA ASP A 41 16.88 -37.55 11.27
C ASP A 41 17.80 -38.25 12.29
N ALA A 42 18.15 -37.55 13.37
CA ALA A 42 18.89 -38.14 14.49
C ALA A 42 18.06 -39.22 15.22
N ASP A 43 16.81 -38.91 15.57
CA ASP A 43 15.88 -39.82 16.25
C ASP A 43 15.63 -41.09 15.41
N ALA A 44 15.56 -40.96 14.08
CA ALA A 44 15.41 -42.10 13.17
C ALA A 44 16.59 -43.09 13.29
N THR A 45 17.81 -42.56 13.39
CA THR A 45 19.03 -43.37 13.48
C THR A 45 19.10 -44.13 14.80
N VAL A 46 18.74 -43.49 15.91
CA VAL A 46 18.75 -44.15 17.23
C VAL A 46 17.54 -45.06 17.46
N ALA A 47 16.39 -44.76 16.86
CA ALA A 47 15.20 -45.62 16.87
C ALA A 47 15.46 -46.93 16.09
N ALA A 48 16.12 -46.85 14.94
CA ALA A 48 16.51 -48.03 14.15
C ALA A 48 17.44 -48.98 14.93
N LYS A 49 18.22 -48.44 15.87
CA LYS A 49 19.10 -49.19 16.78
C LYS A 49 18.39 -49.67 18.06
N GLY A 50 17.08 -49.40 18.21
CA GLY A 50 16.31 -49.74 19.40
C GLY A 50 16.65 -48.94 20.65
N ILE A 51 17.42 -47.85 20.52
CA ILE A 51 17.87 -47.01 21.64
C ILE A 51 16.73 -46.16 22.19
N ILE A 52 15.83 -45.69 21.32
CA ILE A 52 14.63 -44.95 21.72
C ILE A 52 13.36 -45.72 21.32
N PRO A 53 12.24 -45.56 22.07
CA PRO A 53 10.97 -46.14 21.69
C PRO A 53 10.46 -45.59 20.35
N MET A 54 9.84 -46.45 19.53
CA MET A 54 9.26 -46.04 18.24
C MET A 54 8.17 -44.96 18.39
N VAL A 55 7.49 -44.93 19.54
CA VAL A 55 6.50 -43.89 19.88
C VAL A 55 7.15 -42.51 19.94
N GLN A 56 8.36 -42.40 20.50
CA GLN A 56 9.09 -41.14 20.60
C GLN A 56 9.50 -40.64 19.21
N TYR A 57 9.98 -41.52 18.34
CA TYR A 57 10.26 -41.16 16.94
C TYR A 57 9.00 -40.68 16.19
N LYS A 58 7.86 -41.36 16.38
CA LYS A 58 6.58 -40.93 15.80
C LYS A 58 6.14 -39.55 16.31
N GLN A 59 6.36 -39.25 17.60
CA GLN A 59 6.08 -37.92 18.15
C GLN A 59 6.95 -36.84 17.49
N SER A 60 8.25 -37.09 17.32
CA SER A 60 9.15 -36.17 16.62
C SER A 60 8.72 -35.93 15.16
N LEU A 61 8.26 -36.97 14.46
CA LEU A 61 7.69 -36.85 13.10
C LEU A 61 6.42 -35.98 13.05
N ILE A 62 5.53 -36.12 14.03
CA ILE A 62 4.31 -35.29 14.12
C ILE A 62 4.69 -33.82 14.35
N ALA A 63 5.64 -33.57 15.27
CA ALA A 63 6.13 -32.22 15.54
C ALA A 63 6.76 -31.59 14.29
N LEU A 64 7.55 -32.35 13.53
CA LEU A 64 8.11 -31.89 12.25
C LEU A 64 7.03 -31.51 11.24
N LYS A 65 6.01 -32.35 11.07
CA LYS A 65 4.89 -32.07 10.17
C LYS A 65 4.14 -30.81 10.59
N GLN A 66 3.87 -30.64 11.89
CA GLN A 66 3.22 -29.45 12.42
C GLN A 66 4.03 -28.18 12.13
N LEU A 67 5.35 -28.22 12.34
CA LEU A 67 6.24 -27.09 12.03
C LEU A 67 6.33 -26.81 10.53
N GLY A 68 6.26 -27.84 9.68
CA GLY A 68 6.21 -27.69 8.23
C GLY A 68 4.92 -26.99 7.78
N TYR A 69 3.77 -27.38 8.33
CA TYR A 69 2.51 -26.66 8.07
C TYR A 69 2.58 -25.21 8.54
N ARG A 70 3.18 -24.95 9.72
CA ARG A 70 3.37 -23.59 10.21
C ARG A 70 4.24 -22.76 9.27
N GLU A 71 5.36 -23.29 8.78
CA GLU A 71 6.21 -22.61 7.80
C GLU A 71 5.42 -22.25 6.53
N GLN A 72 4.65 -23.20 5.99
CA GLN A 72 3.83 -22.97 4.80
C GLN A 72 2.79 -21.87 5.01
N ILE A 73 2.14 -21.83 6.17
CA ILE A 73 1.18 -20.77 6.52
C ILE A 73 1.89 -19.42 6.56
N GLU A 74 3.03 -19.31 7.23
CA GLU A 74 3.76 -18.03 7.29
C GLU A 74 4.24 -17.60 5.89
N GLN A 75 4.62 -18.54 5.04
CA GLN A 75 5.01 -18.25 3.66
C GLN A 75 3.84 -17.70 2.85
N GLN A 76 2.65 -18.28 3.01
CA GLN A 76 1.42 -17.76 2.41
C GLN A 76 1.04 -16.38 2.96
N ARG A 77 1.19 -16.16 4.28
CA ARG A 77 0.93 -14.85 4.91
C ARG A 77 1.81 -13.77 4.30
N VAL A 78 3.12 -14.00 4.15
CA VAL A 78 4.04 -13.05 3.49
C VAL A 78 3.63 -12.78 2.03
N ALA A 79 3.24 -13.81 1.28
CA ALA A 79 2.84 -13.67 -0.11
C ALA A 79 1.55 -12.85 -0.28
N VAL A 80 0.52 -13.17 0.52
CA VAL A 80 -0.76 -12.43 0.54
C VAL A 80 -0.54 -10.99 1.01
N PHE A 81 0.29 -10.78 2.03
CA PHE A 81 0.61 -9.46 2.54
C PHE A 81 1.26 -8.58 1.46
N GLY A 82 2.21 -9.12 0.68
CA GLY A 82 2.80 -8.42 -0.47
C GLY A 82 1.78 -8.02 -1.55
N GLY A 83 0.73 -8.82 -1.77
CA GLY A 83 -0.41 -8.45 -2.61
C GLY A 83 -1.22 -7.30 -2.02
N ASN A 84 -1.57 -7.40 -0.73
CA ASN A 84 -2.36 -6.41 -0.01
C ASN A 84 -1.67 -5.03 0.07
N ILE A 85 -0.35 -4.98 0.26
CA ILE A 85 0.40 -3.72 0.26
C ILE A 85 0.21 -2.98 -1.07
N ARG A 86 0.32 -3.68 -2.21
CA ARG A 86 0.16 -3.06 -3.53
C ARG A 86 -1.23 -2.50 -3.72
N ALA A 87 -2.27 -3.24 -3.33
CA ALA A 87 -3.65 -2.78 -3.41
C ALA A 87 -3.91 -1.55 -2.53
N GLN A 88 -3.41 -1.57 -1.29
CA GLN A 88 -3.56 -0.44 -0.37
C GLN A 88 -2.83 0.81 -0.87
N LEU A 89 -1.60 0.68 -1.36
CA LEU A 89 -0.86 1.81 -1.92
C LEU A 89 -1.52 2.36 -3.18
N ALA A 90 -2.03 1.51 -4.06
CA ALA A 90 -2.76 1.94 -5.26
C ALA A 90 -4.03 2.73 -4.90
N ALA A 91 -4.77 2.31 -3.87
CA ALA A 91 -5.96 3.02 -3.40
C ALA A 91 -5.61 4.43 -2.86
N VAL A 92 -4.56 4.55 -2.04
CA VAL A 92 -4.12 5.87 -1.51
C VAL A 92 -3.57 6.76 -2.63
N GLN A 93 -2.84 6.20 -3.60
CA GLN A 93 -2.38 6.93 -4.78
C GLN A 93 -3.54 7.45 -5.64
N ALA A 94 -4.57 6.64 -5.86
CA ALA A 94 -5.75 7.05 -6.61
C ALA A 94 -6.49 8.21 -5.92
N ALA A 95 -6.63 8.15 -4.59
CA ALA A 95 -7.23 9.24 -3.80
C ALA A 95 -6.42 10.54 -3.90
N LEU A 96 -5.09 10.47 -3.83
CA LEU A 96 -4.20 11.63 -4.02
C LEU A 96 -4.36 12.21 -5.44
N GLN A 97 -4.42 11.36 -6.47
CA GLN A 97 -4.60 11.80 -7.85
C GLN A 97 -5.95 12.48 -8.07
N GLN A 98 -7.02 11.98 -7.45
CA GLN A 98 -8.34 12.62 -7.49
C GLN A 98 -8.31 14.01 -6.85
N GLN A 99 -7.67 14.16 -5.67
CA GLN A 99 -7.51 15.47 -5.03
C GLN A 99 -6.70 16.43 -5.90
N ARG A 100 -5.63 15.97 -6.53
CA ARG A 100 -4.81 16.77 -7.46
C ARG A 100 -5.63 17.25 -8.66
N SER A 101 -6.43 16.38 -9.27
CA SER A 101 -7.32 16.72 -10.39
C SER A 101 -8.38 17.76 -9.98
N ASN A 102 -8.98 17.60 -8.80
CA ASN A 102 -9.94 18.58 -8.28
C ASN A 102 -9.29 19.94 -8.02
N LEU A 103 -8.08 19.94 -7.44
CA LEU A 103 -7.33 21.18 -7.20
C LEU A 103 -6.97 21.88 -8.51
N ALA A 104 -6.53 21.14 -9.52
CA ALA A 104 -6.24 21.68 -10.85
C ALA A 104 -7.51 22.27 -11.53
N LEU A 105 -8.66 21.60 -11.37
CA LEU A 105 -9.94 22.11 -11.87
C LEU A 105 -10.32 23.42 -11.17
N ARG A 106 -10.22 23.48 -9.83
CA ARG A 106 -10.50 24.70 -9.06
C ARG A 106 -9.54 25.83 -9.43
N GLN A 107 -8.26 25.55 -9.63
CA GLN A 107 -7.29 26.55 -10.10
C GLN A 107 -7.65 27.09 -11.49
N ARG A 108 -8.08 26.23 -12.42
CA ARG A 108 -8.57 26.66 -13.74
C ARG A 108 -9.83 27.52 -13.62
N GLN A 109 -10.76 27.14 -12.73
CA GLN A 109 -11.96 27.94 -12.46
C GLN A 109 -11.60 29.33 -11.92
N VAL A 110 -10.67 29.41 -10.96
CA VAL A 110 -10.19 30.70 -10.42
C VAL A 110 -9.48 31.53 -11.50
N ALA A 111 -8.62 30.91 -12.32
CA ALA A 111 -7.97 31.59 -13.43
C ALA A 111 -8.99 32.12 -14.46
N ALA A 112 -10.07 31.38 -14.71
CA ALA A 112 -11.16 31.79 -15.60
C ALA A 112 -12.03 32.94 -15.04
N LEU A 113 -11.99 33.21 -13.72
CA LEU A 113 -12.59 34.42 -13.14
C LEU A 113 -11.80 35.69 -13.49
N THR A 114 -10.55 35.55 -13.95
CA THR A 114 -9.71 36.67 -14.39
C THR A 114 -9.83 36.83 -15.89
N VAL A 115 -10.76 37.68 -16.34
CA VAL A 115 -10.98 37.95 -17.77
C VAL A 115 -9.89 38.90 -18.28
N ARG A 116 -9.14 38.47 -19.31
CA ARG A 116 -8.12 39.27 -19.99
C ARG A 116 -8.60 39.60 -21.40
N ALA A 117 -8.29 40.80 -21.89
CA ALA A 117 -8.58 41.17 -23.28
C ALA A 117 -7.78 40.25 -24.24
N GLY A 118 -8.47 39.61 -25.18
CA GLY A 118 -7.86 38.69 -26.16
C GLY A 118 -7.15 39.37 -27.34
N LEU A 119 -7.32 40.68 -27.49
CA LEU A 119 -6.77 41.52 -28.57
C LEU A 119 -6.25 42.83 -27.97
N ALA A 120 -5.14 43.35 -28.50
CA ALA A 120 -4.66 44.69 -28.16
C ALA A 120 -5.57 45.72 -28.84
N GLY A 121 -6.41 46.41 -28.06
CA GLY A 121 -7.39 47.40 -28.53
C GLY A 121 -7.90 48.27 -27.38
N VAL A 122 -8.60 49.36 -27.72
CA VAL A 122 -9.16 50.29 -26.74
C VAL A 122 -10.57 49.80 -26.37
N VAL A 123 -10.83 49.55 -25.09
CA VAL A 123 -12.16 49.10 -24.61
C VAL A 123 -13.19 50.20 -24.86
N GLN A 124 -14.22 49.92 -25.68
CA GLN A 124 -15.25 50.91 -26.05
C GLN A 124 -16.46 50.93 -25.11
N GLU A 125 -16.92 49.77 -24.60
CA GLU A 125 -18.07 49.70 -23.67
C GLU A 125 -17.90 48.56 -22.63
N ILE A 126 -18.14 48.89 -21.36
CA ILE A 126 -18.14 47.97 -20.20
C ILE A 126 -19.55 47.96 -19.58
N PRO A 127 -20.47 47.07 -20.00
CA PRO A 127 -21.83 47.00 -19.47
C PRO A 127 -21.90 46.19 -18.17
N VAL A 128 -20.97 46.39 -17.22
CA VAL A 128 -20.99 45.72 -15.91
C VAL A 128 -20.74 46.71 -14.78
N GLN A 129 -21.52 46.58 -13.70
CA GLN A 129 -21.36 47.37 -12.48
C GLN A 129 -20.59 46.57 -11.41
N GLU A 130 -19.80 47.28 -10.59
CA GLU A 130 -19.10 46.67 -9.44
C GLU A 130 -20.11 45.97 -8.50
N GLY A 131 -19.89 44.68 -8.22
CA GLY A 131 -20.77 43.86 -7.37
C GLY A 131 -21.81 43.02 -8.12
N GLN A 132 -21.88 43.10 -9.46
CA GLN A 132 -22.82 42.32 -10.26
C GLN A 132 -22.35 40.87 -10.47
N GLN A 133 -23.22 39.90 -10.20
CA GLN A 133 -22.95 38.47 -10.42
C GLN A 133 -23.16 38.14 -11.91
N VAL A 134 -22.13 37.64 -12.58
CA VAL A 134 -22.16 37.35 -14.02
C VAL A 134 -22.04 35.85 -14.29
N ALA A 135 -22.92 35.35 -15.17
CA ALA A 135 -22.97 33.94 -15.55
C ALA A 135 -21.82 33.58 -16.52
N ALA A 136 -21.36 32.32 -16.47
CA ALA A 136 -20.36 31.81 -17.40
C ALA A 136 -20.86 31.94 -18.86
N GLY A 137 -20.13 32.72 -19.68
CA GLY A 137 -20.50 32.99 -21.07
C GLY A 137 -21.17 34.35 -21.33
N ALA A 138 -21.36 35.19 -20.31
CA ALA A 138 -21.85 36.56 -20.51
C ALA A 138 -20.79 37.42 -21.22
N ASN A 139 -21.22 38.23 -22.21
CA ASN A 139 -20.36 39.21 -22.88
C ASN A 139 -20.09 40.38 -21.92
N LEU A 140 -18.86 40.47 -21.41
CA LEU A 140 -18.48 41.42 -20.36
C LEU A 140 -17.93 42.75 -20.89
N ALA A 141 -17.36 42.75 -22.09
CA ALA A 141 -16.88 43.93 -22.79
C ALA A 141 -16.70 43.63 -24.28
N ARG A 142 -16.95 44.63 -25.12
CA ARG A 142 -16.61 44.60 -26.55
C ARG A 142 -15.40 45.50 -26.77
N VAL A 143 -14.37 44.96 -27.40
CA VAL A 143 -13.17 45.70 -27.83
C VAL A 143 -13.38 46.20 -29.26
#